data_AF-A0A2H5VCJ5-F1
#
_entry.id   AF-A0A2H5VCJ5-F1
#
_cell.length_a   1.000
_cell.length_b   1.000
_cell.length_c   1.000
_cell.angle_alpha   90.00
_cell.angle_beta   90.00
_cell.angle_gamma   90.00
#
_symmetry.space_group_name_H-M   'P 1'
#
loop_
_entity.id
_entity.type
_entity.pdbx_description
1 polymer ?
#
loop_
_entity_poly.entity_id
_entity_poly.type
_entity_poly.pdbx_seq_one_letter_code
_entity_poly.pdbx_strand_id
1 'polypeptide(L)'
;MMNALPVRLDEQIKDVLRSAAVRSDVTWAIVRDGAVAEFSLGSLNDVSISMDRISAENEHGAMSLDMGSNGNMYAIVAESAEYRCTPWTQCIYLCMYRDEARMNSRGVLTYVGKYDDYCCSSMWDMGIGDDTLDVYIIVKDDNLNSILREMEGKNILKEQSILDNIVKASPYRLFMTKKASILVKQRIGSVDGAHTHLMPDVILNGIRYPTPVPEQMSCIVQVDPFASLIDCNGNYRAWSVEDDPFQMLLQKYNKGYAEEKQRLRDNVLDMLMRGSYYADHVELMYKRADANSKDMLRVVLAQIACDSRVEQTIRMSSVKILTRVGAVNLPAVISCIRTNGSSPLSIKK
;
A
#
# COMPACT_ATOMS: atom_id res chain seq x y z
N MET A 1 -0.79 14.38 -10.91
CA MET A 1 -1.87 13.39 -11.04
C MET A 1 -3.05 14.04 -11.72
N MET A 2 -3.81 13.33 -12.56
CA MET A 2 -5.25 13.62 -12.60
C MET A 2 -5.71 13.27 -11.21
N ASN A 3 -5.82 14.28 -10.35
CA ASN A 3 -5.99 14.08 -8.92
C ASN A 3 -7.31 13.31 -8.74
N ALA A 4 -7.19 12.04 -8.35
CA ALA A 4 -8.34 11.24 -7.96
C ALA A 4 -9.06 12.07 -6.87
N LEU A 5 -10.28 12.50 -7.18
CA LEU A 5 -10.96 13.47 -6.34
C LEU A 5 -11.35 12.78 -5.03
N PRO A 6 -10.94 13.30 -3.86
CA PRO A 6 -11.38 12.77 -2.59
C PRO A 6 -12.90 12.85 -2.52
N VAL A 7 -13.54 11.70 -2.29
CA VAL A 7 -14.98 11.63 -2.01
C VAL A 7 -15.17 11.47 -0.52
N ARG A 8 -16.26 12.01 0.03
CA ARG A 8 -16.59 11.76 1.44
C ARG A 8 -16.80 10.25 1.63
N LEU A 9 -16.29 9.69 2.74
CA LEU A 9 -16.47 8.27 3.05
C LEU A 9 -17.97 7.98 3.20
N ASP A 10 -18.55 7.26 2.24
CA ASP A 10 -19.96 6.88 2.22
C ASP A 10 -20.18 5.44 2.70
N GLU A 11 -21.43 5.05 2.92
CA GLU A 11 -21.76 3.71 3.43
C GLU A 11 -21.36 2.59 2.46
N GLN A 12 -21.39 2.81 1.15
CA GLN A 12 -20.95 1.77 0.21
C GLN A 12 -19.45 1.51 0.32
N ILE A 13 -18.61 2.54 0.49
CA ILE A 13 -17.18 2.32 0.77
C ILE A 13 -17.01 1.66 2.13
N LYS A 14 -17.74 2.08 3.17
CA LYS A 14 -17.69 1.40 4.47
C LYS A 14 -18.06 -0.08 4.36
N ASP A 15 -19.06 -0.45 3.57
CA ASP A 15 -19.43 -1.85 3.33
C ASP A 15 -18.31 -2.64 2.64
N VAL A 16 -17.63 -2.03 1.66
CA VAL A 16 -16.44 -2.61 1.04
C VAL A 16 -15.33 -2.82 2.07
N LEU A 17 -15.07 -1.84 2.92
CA LEU A 17 -14.06 -1.92 3.99
C LEU A 17 -14.40 -3.02 5.02
N ARG A 18 -15.66 -3.11 5.46
CA ARG A 18 -16.15 -4.17 6.36
C ARG A 18 -16.00 -5.55 5.73
N SER A 19 -16.34 -5.67 4.45
CA SER A 19 -16.16 -6.92 3.69
C SER A 19 -14.68 -7.29 3.53
N ALA A 20 -13.82 -6.30 3.32
CA ALA A 20 -12.38 -6.49 3.19
C ALA A 20 -11.74 -6.91 4.53
N ALA A 21 -12.28 -6.46 5.66
CA ALA A 21 -11.74 -6.74 6.99
C ALA A 21 -11.87 -8.21 7.44
N VAL A 22 -12.78 -8.98 6.85
CA VAL A 22 -12.95 -10.42 7.15
C VAL A 22 -12.17 -11.32 6.18
N ARG A 23 -11.43 -10.74 5.23
CA ARG A 23 -10.71 -11.49 4.20
C ARG A 23 -9.26 -11.73 4.58
N SER A 24 -8.82 -12.98 4.46
CA SER A 24 -7.43 -13.39 4.72
C SER A 24 -6.44 -12.88 3.69
N ASP A 25 -6.91 -12.60 2.47
CA ASP A 25 -6.07 -12.19 1.34
C ASP A 25 -5.95 -10.66 1.16
N VAL A 26 -6.67 -9.89 1.96
CA VAL A 26 -6.61 -8.42 1.96
C VAL A 26 -5.50 -7.95 2.89
N THR A 27 -4.76 -6.94 2.43
CA THR A 27 -3.76 -6.24 3.24
C THR A 27 -4.17 -4.79 3.49
N TRP A 28 -4.03 -4.38 4.74
CA TRP A 28 -4.20 -3.02 5.22
C TRP A 28 -2.85 -2.44 5.54
N ALA A 29 -2.61 -1.19 5.16
CA ALA A 29 -1.31 -0.57 5.36
C ALA A 29 -1.42 0.88 5.86
N ILE A 30 -0.57 1.22 6.82
CA ILE A 30 -0.27 2.60 7.18
C ILE A 30 1.08 2.92 6.56
N VAL A 31 1.09 3.82 5.58
CA VAL A 31 2.27 4.14 4.78
C VAL A 31 2.63 5.61 4.92
N ARG A 32 3.87 5.87 5.32
CA ARG A 32 4.58 7.14 5.16
C ARG A 32 5.89 6.87 4.45
N ASP A 33 6.44 7.92 3.86
CA ASP A 33 7.73 7.84 3.19
C ASP A 33 8.81 7.36 4.18
N GLY A 34 9.20 6.08 4.05
CA GLY A 34 10.17 5.44 4.91
C GLY A 34 9.64 4.82 6.21
N ALA A 35 8.34 4.83 6.47
CA ALA A 35 7.75 4.15 7.62
C ALA A 35 6.45 3.45 7.21
N VAL A 36 6.45 2.12 7.27
CA VAL A 36 5.32 1.28 6.81
C VAL A 36 4.97 0.26 7.88
N ALA A 37 3.67 0.10 8.12
CA ALA A 37 3.12 -1.06 8.80
C ALA A 37 2.04 -1.68 7.94
N GLU A 38 2.08 -3.00 7.81
CA GLU A 38 1.11 -3.79 7.06
C GLU A 38 0.47 -4.82 7.98
N PHE A 39 -0.79 -5.10 7.73
CA PHE A 39 -1.57 -6.12 8.43
C PHE A 39 -2.44 -6.87 7.43
N SER A 40 -2.37 -8.18 7.48
CA SER A 40 -3.31 -9.09 6.82
C SER A 40 -3.88 -10.04 7.87
N LEU A 41 -5.12 -10.48 7.65
CA LEU A 41 -5.77 -11.44 8.54
C LEU A 41 -5.01 -12.77 8.58
N GLY A 42 -4.65 -13.35 7.43
CA GLY A 42 -4.21 -14.74 7.40
C GLY A 42 -5.33 -15.71 7.86
N SER A 43 -5.00 -16.82 8.49
CA SER A 43 -5.89 -17.98 8.67
C SER A 43 -6.64 -18.09 10.01
N LEU A 44 -6.24 -17.38 11.07
CA LEU A 44 -6.77 -17.53 12.44
C LEU A 44 -7.05 -16.16 13.07
N ASN A 45 -8.32 -15.76 13.22
CA ASN A 45 -8.63 -14.36 13.54
C ASN A 45 -9.87 -14.18 14.42
N ASP A 46 -9.77 -13.19 15.30
CA ASP A 46 -10.93 -12.53 15.91
C ASP A 46 -11.15 -11.20 15.19
N VAL A 47 -12.31 -11.07 14.54
CA VAL A 47 -12.71 -9.84 13.83
C VAL A 47 -13.95 -9.28 14.49
N SER A 48 -13.86 -8.02 14.94
CA SER A 48 -14.98 -7.27 15.46
C SER A 48 -15.29 -6.10 14.53
N ILE A 49 -16.52 -6.12 13.99
CA ILE A 49 -17.01 -5.11 13.06
C ILE A 49 -18.27 -4.50 13.65
N SER A 50 -18.29 -3.17 13.68
CA SER A 50 -19.46 -2.36 13.99
C SER A 50 -19.73 -1.39 12.85
N MET A 51 -20.73 -0.52 13.02
CA MET A 51 -21.07 0.48 12.03
C MET A 51 -19.88 1.39 11.69
N ASP A 52 -19.19 1.91 12.70
CA ASP A 52 -18.15 2.93 12.48
C ASP A 52 -16.75 2.48 12.90
N ARG A 53 -16.58 1.21 13.28
CA ARG A 53 -15.30 0.66 13.67
C ARG A 53 -15.07 -0.74 13.14
N ILE A 54 -13.86 -0.94 12.64
CA ILE A 54 -13.30 -2.25 12.30
C ILE A 54 -12.13 -2.50 13.25
N SER A 55 -12.05 -3.69 13.81
CA SER A 55 -10.88 -4.17 14.52
C SER A 55 -10.67 -5.64 14.20
N ALA A 56 -9.42 -6.03 13.96
CA ALA A 56 -9.06 -7.41 13.71
C ALA A 56 -7.75 -7.73 14.45
N GLU A 57 -7.66 -8.93 14.99
CA GLU A 57 -6.49 -9.41 15.71
C GLU A 57 -6.17 -10.86 15.35
N ASN A 58 -4.88 -11.14 15.29
CA ASN A 58 -4.33 -12.48 15.18
C ASN A 58 -3.06 -12.61 16.05
N GLU A 59 -2.42 -13.77 15.96
CA GLU A 59 -1.16 -14.05 16.66
C GLU A 59 0.00 -13.13 16.24
N HIS A 60 -0.09 -12.54 15.04
CA HIS A 60 0.95 -11.73 14.43
C HIS A 60 0.80 -10.23 14.69
N GLY A 61 -0.40 -9.77 15.03
CA GLY A 61 -0.69 -8.34 15.17
C GLY A 61 -2.16 -8.04 15.40
N ALA A 62 -2.48 -6.76 15.35
CA ALA A 62 -3.85 -6.27 15.37
C ALA A 62 -3.96 -5.00 14.53
N MET A 63 -5.14 -4.75 13.96
CA MET A 63 -5.48 -3.48 13.35
C MET A 63 -6.76 -2.91 13.96
N SER A 64 -6.85 -1.58 13.99
CA SER A 64 -8.11 -0.88 14.24
C SER A 64 -8.30 0.26 13.26
N LEU A 65 -9.55 0.52 12.89
CA LEU A 65 -9.96 1.63 12.06
C LEU A 65 -11.28 2.19 12.61
N ASP A 66 -11.26 3.47 12.99
CA ASP A 66 -12.43 4.28 13.28
C ASP A 66 -12.83 5.04 12.00
N MET A 67 -13.87 4.56 11.33
CA MET A 67 -14.44 5.18 10.14
C MET A 67 -15.28 6.43 10.49
N GLY A 68 -15.61 6.60 11.77
CA GLY A 68 -16.35 7.74 12.31
C GLY A 68 -17.82 7.81 11.89
N SER A 69 -18.66 8.28 12.80
CA SER A 69 -20.07 8.61 12.54
C SER A 69 -20.26 10.00 11.90
N ASN A 70 -19.31 10.94 12.12
CA ASN A 70 -19.52 12.38 11.88
C ASN A 70 -18.69 13.00 10.73
N GLY A 71 -18.10 12.18 9.85
CA GLY A 71 -17.87 12.56 8.45
C GLY A 71 -16.71 13.50 8.11
N ASN A 72 -15.54 13.33 8.72
CA ASN A 72 -14.29 14.01 8.33
C ASN A 72 -13.28 13.08 7.61
N MET A 73 -13.72 11.88 7.24
CA MET A 73 -12.92 10.94 6.46
C MET A 73 -13.35 10.98 5.00
N TYR A 74 -12.36 10.92 4.13
CA TYR A 74 -12.51 10.88 2.69
C TYR A 74 -11.89 9.60 2.16
N ALA A 75 -12.36 9.15 1.01
CA ALA A 75 -11.79 8.04 0.30
C ALA A 75 -11.29 8.52 -1.06
N ILE A 76 -10.16 7.97 -1.49
CA ILE A 76 -9.64 8.11 -2.84
C ILE A 76 -9.51 6.70 -3.40
N VAL A 77 -10.25 6.42 -4.46
CA VAL A 77 -10.17 5.13 -5.19
C VAL A 77 -9.24 5.34 -6.38
N ALA A 78 -8.09 4.68 -6.37
CA ALA A 78 -7.04 4.90 -7.35
C ALA A 78 -6.30 3.62 -7.72
N GLU A 79 -5.70 3.65 -8.91
CA GLU A 79 -4.73 2.66 -9.38
C GLU A 79 -3.42 3.35 -9.70
N SER A 80 -2.29 2.64 -9.56
CA SER A 80 -0.99 3.15 -9.98
C SER A 80 -0.04 2.03 -10.40
N ALA A 81 0.85 2.31 -11.35
CA ALA A 81 1.90 1.41 -11.81
C ALA A 81 3.30 1.92 -11.46
N GLU A 82 3.41 2.74 -10.41
CA GLU A 82 4.69 3.30 -9.95
C GLU A 82 5.47 2.40 -8.98
N TYR A 83 4.84 1.33 -8.47
CA TYR A 83 5.46 0.40 -7.54
C TYR A 83 6.14 -0.78 -8.26
N ARG A 84 7.32 -1.20 -7.78
CA ARG A 84 8.12 -2.28 -8.40
C ARG A 84 7.63 -3.69 -8.06
N CYS A 85 6.96 -3.84 -6.92
CA CYS A 85 6.59 -5.13 -6.33
C CYS A 85 5.29 -5.71 -6.87
N THR A 86 4.49 -4.94 -7.60
CA THR A 86 3.22 -5.37 -8.20
C THR A 86 3.12 -4.88 -9.65
N PRO A 87 2.41 -5.59 -10.54
CA PRO A 87 2.06 -5.06 -11.86
C PRO A 87 1.35 -3.72 -11.81
N TRP A 88 0.41 -3.52 -10.88
CA TRP A 88 -0.17 -2.23 -10.51
C TRP A 88 -0.83 -2.37 -9.13
N THR A 89 -1.07 -1.26 -8.45
CA THR A 89 -1.83 -1.22 -7.21
C THR A 89 -3.29 -0.86 -7.49
N GLN A 90 -4.19 -1.38 -6.66
CA GLN A 90 -5.59 -1.02 -6.60
C GLN A 90 -5.90 -0.71 -5.15
N CYS A 91 -6.06 0.56 -4.81
CA CYS A 91 -6.17 0.95 -3.41
C CYS A 91 -7.31 1.94 -3.17
N ILE A 92 -7.96 1.75 -2.03
CA ILE A 92 -8.75 2.78 -1.37
C ILE A 92 -7.84 3.43 -0.34
N TYR A 93 -7.54 4.72 -0.54
CA TYR A 93 -6.82 5.54 0.42
C TYR A 93 -7.85 6.27 1.29
N LEU A 94 -7.87 5.97 2.59
CA LEU A 94 -8.68 6.70 3.54
C LEU A 94 -7.90 7.90 4.04
N CYS A 95 -8.44 9.09 3.88
CA CYS A 95 -7.73 10.34 4.07
C CYS A 95 -8.50 11.29 4.98
N MET A 96 -7.75 12.18 5.63
CA MET A 96 -8.27 13.32 6.38
C MET A 96 -7.51 14.57 5.95
N TYR A 97 -8.09 15.75 6.18
CA TYR A 97 -7.33 16.99 6.04
C TYR A 97 -6.14 16.99 7.01
N ARG A 98 -4.99 17.48 6.55
CA ARG A 98 -3.73 17.36 7.29
C ARG A 98 -3.82 17.94 8.70
N ASP A 99 -4.50 19.07 8.87
CA ASP A 99 -4.69 19.71 10.18
C ASP A 99 -5.53 18.88 11.16
N GLU A 100 -6.46 18.07 10.65
CA GLU A 100 -7.29 17.18 11.47
C GLU A 100 -6.59 15.83 11.75
N ALA A 101 -5.65 15.46 10.88
CA ALA A 101 -4.85 14.25 10.96
C ALA A 101 -3.64 14.37 11.92
N ARG A 102 -3.43 15.56 12.52
CA ARG A 102 -2.25 15.84 13.34
C ARG A 102 -2.09 14.87 14.52
N MET A 103 -0.87 14.36 14.65
CA MET A 103 -0.37 13.50 15.72
C MET A 103 0.68 14.25 16.55
N ASN A 104 1.50 13.54 17.34
CA ASN A 104 2.40 14.19 18.27
C ASN A 104 3.62 14.86 17.61
N SER A 105 4.01 14.40 16.41
CA SER A 105 5.11 14.99 15.63
C SER A 105 6.45 15.04 16.39
N ARG A 106 6.71 14.07 17.28
CA ARG A 106 7.97 14.04 18.04
C ARG A 106 9.11 13.70 17.09
N GLY A 107 10.20 14.47 17.14
CA GLY A 107 11.42 14.24 16.34
C GLY A 107 12.55 13.53 17.10
N VAL A 108 12.24 13.01 18.29
CA VAL A 108 13.19 12.39 19.24
C VAL A 108 12.53 11.23 19.97
N LEU A 109 13.33 10.24 20.35
CA LEU A 109 12.89 9.12 21.18
C LEU A 109 12.31 9.65 22.49
N THR A 110 11.08 9.24 22.80
CA THR A 110 10.36 9.74 23.98
C THR A 110 9.68 8.61 24.73
N TYR A 111 9.86 8.54 26.05
CA TYR A 111 9.10 7.62 26.88
C TYR A 111 7.64 8.09 26.98
N VAL A 112 6.69 7.20 26.68
CA VAL A 112 5.26 7.53 26.69
C VAL A 112 4.59 7.06 27.96
N GLY A 113 5.00 5.91 28.49
CA GLY A 113 4.40 5.33 29.68
C GLY A 113 4.40 3.80 29.65
N LYS A 114 3.50 3.21 30.45
CA LYS A 114 3.22 1.78 30.37
C LYS A 114 2.16 1.51 29.31
N TYR A 115 2.27 0.37 28.64
CA TYR A 115 1.25 -0.10 27.71
C TYR A 115 0.32 -1.09 28.44
N ASP A 116 -0.91 -0.65 28.74
CA ASP A 116 -1.81 -1.33 29.68
C ASP A 116 -2.24 -2.73 29.22
N ASP A 117 -2.42 -2.96 27.91
CA ASP A 117 -2.83 -4.27 27.39
C ASP A 117 -1.76 -5.35 27.58
N TYR A 118 -0.49 -4.94 27.73
CA TYR A 118 0.63 -5.84 27.98
C TYR A 118 1.33 -5.45 29.27
N CYS A 119 0.73 -5.85 30.39
CA CYS A 119 1.24 -5.69 31.75
C CYS A 119 2.79 -5.73 31.81
N CYS A 120 3.38 -4.69 32.40
CA CYS A 120 4.83 -4.46 32.53
C CYS A 120 5.61 -4.13 31.25
N SER A 121 4.95 -3.72 30.16
CA SER A 121 5.66 -3.21 28.98
C SER A 121 5.77 -1.69 28.99
N SER A 122 6.94 -1.18 28.60
CA SER A 122 7.20 0.25 28.39
C SER A 122 6.90 0.63 26.95
N MET A 123 6.16 1.72 26.73
CA MET A 123 5.91 2.27 25.40
C MET A 123 6.81 3.47 25.14
N TRP A 124 7.46 3.44 23.98
CA TRP A 124 8.37 4.49 23.52
C TRP A 124 7.93 4.97 22.15
N ASP A 125 7.83 6.28 21.97
CA ASP A 125 7.69 6.90 20.65
C ASP A 125 9.08 6.95 20.00
N MET A 126 9.23 6.38 18.80
CA MET A 126 10.49 6.36 18.07
C MET A 126 10.94 7.74 17.61
N GLY A 127 10.03 8.73 17.60
CA GLY A 127 10.37 10.10 17.28
C GLY A 127 10.69 10.33 15.81
N ILE A 128 9.92 9.72 14.90
CA ILE A 128 10.18 9.80 13.46
C ILE A 128 9.89 11.18 12.84
N GLY A 129 9.24 12.09 13.58
CA GLY A 129 8.97 13.46 13.16
C GLY A 129 7.85 13.63 12.14
N ASP A 130 7.07 12.59 11.82
CA ASP A 130 5.89 12.72 10.95
C ASP A 130 4.75 13.41 11.71
N ASP A 131 4.06 14.32 11.05
CA ASP A 131 3.00 15.12 11.67
C ASP A 131 1.66 14.40 11.75
N THR A 132 1.50 13.24 11.11
CA THR A 132 0.24 12.50 11.00
C THR A 132 0.37 11.01 11.34
N LEU A 133 1.56 10.57 11.75
CA LEU A 133 1.87 9.20 12.15
C LEU A 133 2.78 9.23 13.37
N ASP A 134 2.36 8.54 14.42
CA ASP A 134 3.25 8.18 15.51
C ASP A 134 3.67 6.70 15.35
N VAL A 135 4.94 6.41 15.61
CA VAL A 135 5.50 5.05 15.57
C VAL A 135 6.04 4.70 16.93
N TYR A 136 5.43 3.72 17.58
CA TYR A 136 5.79 3.29 18.92
C TYR A 136 6.43 1.90 18.92
N ILE A 137 7.31 1.67 19.87
CA ILE A 137 7.78 0.34 20.26
C ILE A 137 7.32 0.02 21.69
N ILE A 138 6.87 -1.22 21.90
CA ILE A 138 6.39 -1.74 23.18
C ILE A 138 7.41 -2.76 23.68
N VAL A 139 8.13 -2.39 24.74
CA VAL A 139 9.36 -3.03 25.19
C VAL A 139 9.17 -3.67 26.55
N LYS A 140 9.30 -5.01 26.59
CA LYS A 140 9.37 -5.81 27.82
C LYS A 140 10.81 -6.10 28.28
N ASP A 141 11.78 -5.99 27.37
CA ASP A 141 13.18 -6.29 27.65
C ASP A 141 13.83 -5.16 28.46
N ASP A 142 14.27 -5.46 29.68
CA ASP A 142 14.84 -4.47 30.60
C ASP A 142 16.16 -3.87 30.09
N ASN A 143 16.95 -4.66 29.34
CA ASN A 143 18.20 -4.18 28.77
C ASN A 143 17.94 -3.16 27.66
N LEU A 144 17.00 -3.44 26.75
CA LEU A 144 16.56 -2.49 25.74
C LEU A 144 15.93 -1.26 26.39
N ASN A 145 15.11 -1.41 27.43
CA ASN A 145 14.56 -0.27 28.17
C ASN A 145 15.66 0.62 28.77
N SER A 146 16.74 0.02 29.30
CA SER A 146 17.88 0.78 29.83
C SER A 146 18.59 1.56 28.73
N ILE A 147 18.86 0.91 27.58
CA ILE A 147 19.45 1.56 26.40
C ILE A 147 18.57 2.72 25.89
N LEU A 148 17.25 2.52 25.82
CA LEU A 148 16.32 3.56 25.35
C LEU A 148 16.26 4.75 26.30
N ARG A 149 16.36 4.55 27.62
CA ARG A 149 16.45 5.65 28.59
C ARG A 149 17.69 6.51 28.39
N GLU A 150 18.83 5.91 28.08
CA GLU A 150 20.07 6.65 27.77
C GLU A 150 20.00 7.45 26.45
N MET A 151 19.07 7.07 25.58
CA MET A 151 18.84 7.69 24.28
C MET A 151 17.62 8.61 24.24
N GLU A 152 16.89 8.75 25.35
CA GLU A 152 15.72 9.62 25.44
C GLU A 152 16.09 11.06 25.09
N GLY A 153 15.24 11.72 24.30
CA GLY A 153 15.48 13.07 23.79
C GLY A 153 16.46 13.14 22.60
N LYS A 154 16.98 12.02 22.10
CA LYS A 154 17.81 11.96 20.88
C LYS A 154 17.03 11.44 19.68
N ASN A 155 17.43 11.84 18.49
CA ASN A 155 16.89 11.29 17.25
C ASN A 155 17.58 9.94 16.94
N ILE A 156 16.91 8.83 17.27
CA ILE A 156 17.47 7.48 17.12
C ILE A 156 17.60 7.03 15.65
N LEU A 157 16.97 7.71 14.70
CA LEU A 157 17.14 7.39 13.28
C LEU A 157 18.55 7.68 12.78
N LYS A 158 19.31 8.53 13.49
CA LYS A 158 20.71 8.83 13.21
C LYS A 158 21.70 7.85 13.85
N GLU A 159 21.20 6.92 14.67
CA GLU A 159 22.00 6.08 15.56
C GLU A 159 21.83 4.61 15.19
N GLN A 160 22.59 4.13 14.20
CA GLN A 160 22.46 2.77 13.66
C GLN A 160 22.55 1.69 14.75
N SER A 161 23.44 1.86 15.73
CA SER A 161 23.61 0.90 16.83
C SER A 161 22.35 0.73 17.66
N ILE A 162 21.54 1.78 17.82
CA ILE A 162 20.28 1.72 18.56
C ILE A 162 19.21 1.00 17.73
N LEU A 163 19.14 1.30 16.43
CA LEU A 163 18.25 0.59 15.52
C LEU A 163 18.58 -0.91 15.49
N ASP A 164 19.85 -1.28 15.46
CA ASP A 164 20.28 -2.68 15.50
C ASP A 164 19.86 -3.38 16.80
N ASN A 165 19.93 -2.69 17.94
CA ASN A 165 19.45 -3.20 19.22
C ASN A 165 17.92 -3.41 19.21
N ILE A 166 17.16 -2.48 18.63
CA ILE A 166 15.70 -2.60 18.45
C ILE A 166 15.39 -3.79 17.53
N VAL A 167 16.08 -3.93 16.40
CA VAL A 167 15.91 -5.05 15.47
C VAL A 167 16.16 -6.38 16.18
N LYS A 168 17.27 -6.48 16.91
CA LYS A 168 17.66 -7.69 17.64
C LYS A 168 16.64 -8.08 18.71
N ALA A 169 16.14 -7.12 19.48
CA ALA A 169 15.13 -7.36 20.51
C ALA A 169 13.73 -7.63 19.92
N SER A 170 13.46 -7.10 18.72
CA SER A 170 12.16 -7.23 18.03
C SER A 170 10.95 -6.93 18.94
N PRO A 171 10.89 -5.74 19.57
CA PRO A 171 9.73 -5.35 20.37
C PRO A 171 8.48 -5.29 19.49
N TYR A 172 7.31 -5.30 20.10
CA TYR A 172 6.08 -5.03 19.34
C TYR A 172 6.10 -3.59 18.83
N ARG A 173 5.48 -3.36 17.67
CA ARG A 173 5.54 -2.09 16.96
C ARG A 173 4.12 -1.61 16.69
N LEU A 174 3.79 -0.41 17.14
CA LEU A 174 2.46 0.17 16.98
C LEU A 174 2.57 1.42 16.11
N PHE A 175 1.98 1.36 14.92
CA PHE A 175 1.85 2.49 14.02
C PHE A 175 0.45 3.07 14.23
N MET A 176 0.37 4.35 14.55
CA MET A 176 -0.88 5.00 14.91
C MET A 176 -1.07 6.31 14.16
N THR A 177 -2.19 6.42 13.47
CA THR A 177 -2.70 7.68 12.92
C THR A 177 -3.90 8.13 13.76
N LYS A 178 -4.53 9.25 13.38
CA LYS A 178 -5.67 9.78 14.12
C LYS A 178 -6.86 8.82 14.24
N LYS A 179 -7.01 7.93 13.27
CA LYS A 179 -8.20 7.08 13.10
C LYS A 179 -7.88 5.61 12.83
N ALA A 180 -6.62 5.24 12.68
CA ALA A 180 -6.23 3.86 12.47
C ALA A 180 -4.98 3.50 13.26
N SER A 181 -4.88 2.22 13.62
CA SER A 181 -3.68 1.67 14.26
C SER A 181 -3.35 0.31 13.67
N ILE A 182 -2.07 0.01 13.53
CA ILE A 182 -1.56 -1.33 13.24
C ILE A 182 -0.51 -1.69 14.29
N LEU A 183 -0.82 -2.70 15.10
CA LEU A 183 0.10 -3.35 16.04
C LEU A 183 0.71 -4.57 15.36
N VAL A 184 2.03 -4.66 15.38
CA VAL A 184 2.79 -5.79 14.87
C VAL A 184 3.53 -6.47 16.02
N LYS A 185 3.23 -7.74 16.23
CA LYS A 185 3.81 -8.59 17.28
C LYS A 185 4.91 -9.50 16.75
N GLN A 186 4.96 -9.71 15.43
CA GLN A 186 5.98 -10.55 14.81
C GLN A 186 7.40 -10.03 15.02
N ARG A 187 8.37 -10.94 14.88
CA ARG A 187 9.78 -10.62 14.85
C ARG A 187 10.10 -9.73 13.65
N ILE A 188 11.02 -8.78 13.82
CA ILE A 188 11.51 -7.97 12.70
C ILE A 188 12.25 -8.87 11.71
N GLY A 189 11.91 -8.76 10.42
CA GLY A 189 12.44 -9.60 9.35
C GLY A 189 11.52 -10.75 8.92
N SER A 190 10.44 -11.01 9.66
CA SER A 190 9.33 -11.84 9.15
C SER A 190 8.56 -11.11 8.05
N VAL A 191 8.17 -11.84 7.01
CA VAL A 191 7.47 -11.29 5.82
C VAL A 191 6.04 -11.79 5.65
N ASP A 192 5.63 -12.81 6.42
CA ASP A 192 4.30 -13.39 6.33
C ASP A 192 3.38 -12.75 7.38
N GLY A 193 2.24 -12.20 6.97
CA GLY A 193 1.32 -11.50 7.87
C GLY A 193 1.74 -10.07 8.24
N ALA A 194 1.47 -9.68 9.48
CA ALA A 194 1.69 -8.33 9.95
C ALA A 194 3.18 -8.01 10.11
N HIS A 195 3.68 -6.99 9.43
CA HIS A 195 5.10 -6.63 9.44
C HIS A 195 5.31 -5.12 9.24
N THR A 196 6.55 -4.66 9.42
CA THR A 196 6.89 -3.24 9.38
C THR A 196 8.17 -2.99 8.60
N HIS A 197 8.25 -1.86 7.92
CA HIS A 197 9.48 -1.34 7.32
C HIS A 197 9.81 0.02 7.90
N LEU A 198 11.08 0.25 8.24
CA LEU A 198 11.60 1.55 8.60
C LEU A 198 12.85 1.82 7.77
N MET A 199 12.86 2.94 7.06
CA MET A 199 13.95 3.37 6.20
C MET A 199 14.46 4.74 6.70
N PRO A 200 15.38 4.76 7.69
CA PRO A 200 15.88 5.99 8.30
C PRO A 200 16.38 7.00 7.27
N ASP A 201 17.07 6.55 6.23
CA ASP A 201 17.59 7.43 5.18
C ASP A 201 16.48 8.14 4.39
N VAL A 202 15.34 7.47 4.15
CA VAL A 202 14.20 8.10 3.47
C VAL A 202 13.61 9.19 4.34
N ILE A 203 13.42 8.89 5.64
CA ILE A 203 12.85 9.83 6.61
C ILE A 203 13.77 11.03 6.82
N LEU A 204 15.05 10.79 7.11
CA LEU A 204 16.03 11.83 7.43
C LEU A 204 16.32 12.76 6.25
N ASN A 205 16.29 12.24 5.02
CA ASN A 205 16.50 13.04 3.81
C ASN A 205 15.20 13.65 3.25
N GLY A 206 14.04 13.39 3.89
CA GLY A 206 12.75 13.89 3.43
C GLY A 206 12.38 13.44 2.01
N ILE A 207 12.82 12.25 1.61
CA ILE A 207 12.49 11.67 0.30
C ILE A 207 10.97 11.42 0.27
N ARG A 208 10.30 11.86 -0.79
CA ARG A 208 8.85 11.68 -0.97
C ARG A 208 8.56 10.83 -2.20
N TYR A 209 7.72 9.82 -2.05
CA TYR A 209 7.22 9.03 -3.17
C TYR A 209 5.88 9.60 -3.65
N PRO A 210 5.56 9.51 -4.96
CA PRO A 210 4.28 10.00 -5.45
C PRO A 210 3.13 9.17 -4.87
N THR A 211 1.99 9.83 -4.64
CA THR A 211 0.80 9.23 -4.05
C THR A 211 -0.45 9.92 -4.59
N PRO A 212 -1.57 9.21 -4.87
CA PRO A 212 -2.82 9.80 -5.33
C PRO A 212 -3.48 10.78 -4.34
N VAL A 213 -2.93 10.88 -3.13
CA VAL A 213 -3.45 11.73 -2.05
C VAL A 213 -3.03 13.20 -2.27
N PRO A 214 -3.97 14.15 -2.33
CA PRO A 214 -3.66 15.57 -2.43
C PRO A 214 -2.82 16.09 -1.24
N GLU A 215 -1.97 17.08 -1.50
CA GLU A 215 -1.01 17.64 -0.52
C GLU A 215 -1.67 18.15 0.77
N GLN A 216 -2.88 18.71 0.67
CA GLN A 216 -3.66 19.21 1.81
C GLN A 216 -4.27 18.11 2.69
N MET A 217 -4.13 16.84 2.28
CA MET A 217 -4.66 15.68 2.98
C MET A 217 -3.54 14.75 3.40
N SER A 218 -3.84 13.88 4.36
CA SER A 218 -2.96 12.79 4.77
C SER A 218 -3.71 11.47 4.74
N CYS A 219 -3.04 10.42 4.23
CA CYS A 219 -3.56 9.06 4.23
C CYS A 219 -3.54 8.50 5.65
N ILE A 220 -4.68 8.11 6.19
CA ILE A 220 -4.81 7.47 7.50
C ILE A 220 -4.47 5.98 7.39
N VAL A 221 -5.01 5.32 6.37
CA VAL A 221 -4.78 3.91 6.06
C VAL A 221 -5.13 3.69 4.60
N GLN A 222 -4.44 2.76 3.95
CA GLN A 222 -4.77 2.29 2.61
C GLN A 222 -5.08 0.79 2.65
N VAL A 223 -5.95 0.35 1.75
CA VAL A 223 -6.35 -1.05 1.61
C VAL A 223 -6.50 -1.40 0.14
N ASP A 224 -6.01 -2.58 -0.26
CA ASP A 224 -6.43 -3.26 -1.49
C ASP A 224 -7.61 -4.16 -1.12
N PRO A 225 -8.87 -3.72 -1.38
CA PRO A 225 -10.04 -4.38 -0.81
C PRO A 225 -10.37 -5.74 -1.42
N PHE A 226 -9.73 -6.12 -2.55
CA PHE A 226 -10.13 -7.30 -3.32
C PHE A 226 -9.00 -8.29 -3.59
N ALA A 227 -7.73 -7.89 -3.40
CA ALA A 227 -6.57 -8.74 -3.66
C ALA A 227 -6.64 -9.38 -5.06
N SER A 228 -6.98 -8.55 -6.05
CA SER A 228 -7.48 -9.01 -7.36
C SER A 228 -6.43 -9.74 -8.18
N LEU A 229 -5.16 -9.33 -8.09
CA LEU A 229 -4.08 -9.86 -8.93
C LEU A 229 -3.04 -10.69 -8.18
N ILE A 230 -2.71 -10.28 -6.97
CA ILE A 230 -1.71 -10.92 -6.10
C ILE A 230 -2.40 -11.23 -4.77
N ASP A 231 -2.24 -12.46 -4.28
CA ASP A 231 -2.71 -12.80 -2.93
C ASP A 231 -1.75 -12.30 -1.83
N CYS A 232 -2.16 -12.41 -0.58
CA CYS A 232 -1.33 -12.03 0.58
C CYS A 232 0.02 -12.77 0.67
N ASN A 233 0.20 -13.88 -0.05
CA ASN A 233 1.43 -14.66 -0.08
C ASN A 233 2.33 -14.31 -1.28
N GLY A 234 1.94 -13.32 -2.10
CA GLY A 234 2.68 -12.91 -3.29
C GLY A 234 2.41 -13.78 -4.52
N ASN A 235 1.44 -14.69 -4.49
CA ASN A 235 1.08 -15.52 -5.64
C ASN A 235 0.12 -14.79 -6.56
N TYR A 236 0.38 -14.90 -7.86
CA TYR A 236 -0.49 -14.33 -8.89
C TYR A 236 -1.70 -15.22 -9.17
N ARG A 237 -2.84 -14.57 -9.40
CA ARG A 237 -4.10 -15.24 -9.74
C ARG A 237 -4.46 -15.01 -11.21
N ALA A 238 -5.35 -15.87 -11.74
CA ALA A 238 -6.02 -15.57 -12.99
C ALA A 238 -6.90 -14.32 -12.78
N TRP A 239 -6.73 -13.33 -13.64
CA TRP A 239 -7.38 -12.03 -13.53
C TRP A 239 -7.93 -11.60 -14.89
N SER A 240 -9.04 -10.87 -14.90
CA SER A 240 -9.55 -10.15 -16.07
C SER A 240 -10.09 -8.79 -15.62
N VAL A 241 -10.03 -7.78 -16.50
CA VAL A 241 -10.53 -6.45 -16.13
C VAL A 241 -12.05 -6.45 -15.95
N GLU A 242 -12.76 -7.30 -16.69
CA GLU A 242 -14.23 -7.32 -16.68
C GLU A 242 -14.80 -7.98 -15.41
N ASP A 243 -14.04 -8.88 -14.76
CA ASP A 243 -14.46 -9.55 -13.52
C ASP A 243 -13.98 -8.82 -12.26
N ASP A 244 -13.20 -7.76 -12.40
CA ASP A 244 -12.54 -7.09 -11.29
C ASP A 244 -13.47 -6.07 -10.60
N PRO A 245 -13.96 -6.35 -9.37
CA PRO A 245 -14.88 -5.47 -8.66
C PRO A 245 -14.27 -4.10 -8.35
N PHE A 246 -12.94 -3.97 -8.35
CA PHE A 246 -12.29 -2.67 -8.19
C PHE A 246 -12.63 -1.71 -9.33
N GLN A 247 -12.82 -2.23 -10.55
CA GLN A 247 -13.18 -1.40 -11.71
C GLN A 247 -14.53 -0.74 -11.53
N MET A 248 -15.48 -1.41 -10.87
CA MET A 248 -16.79 -0.83 -10.53
C MET A 248 -16.67 0.30 -9.51
N LEU A 249 -15.82 0.15 -8.49
CA LEU A 249 -15.55 1.23 -7.54
C LEU A 249 -14.90 2.42 -8.23
N LEU A 250 -13.93 2.18 -9.10
CA LEU A 250 -13.24 3.22 -9.84
C LEU A 250 -14.22 3.98 -10.75
N GLN A 251 -15.11 3.30 -11.46
CA GLN A 251 -16.16 3.94 -12.27
C GLN A 251 -17.11 4.81 -11.43
N LYS A 252 -17.43 4.38 -10.21
CA LYS A 252 -18.32 5.15 -9.33
C LYS A 252 -17.62 6.37 -8.72
N TYR A 253 -16.44 6.20 -8.15
CA TYR A 253 -15.80 7.21 -7.29
C TYR A 253 -14.68 7.99 -7.99
N ASN A 254 -14.21 7.52 -9.14
CA ASN A 254 -13.20 8.20 -9.95
C ASN A 254 -13.55 8.09 -11.44
N LYS A 255 -14.80 8.43 -11.78
CA LYS A 255 -15.40 8.27 -13.10
C LYS A 255 -14.55 8.82 -14.24
N GLY A 256 -14.02 10.04 -14.09
CA GLY A 256 -13.21 10.69 -15.14
C GLY A 256 -11.95 9.88 -15.49
N TYR A 257 -11.21 9.43 -14.46
CA TYR A 257 -10.05 8.55 -14.65
C TYR A 257 -10.47 7.21 -15.25
N ALA A 258 -11.57 6.61 -14.76
CA ALA A 258 -12.03 5.31 -15.24
C ALA A 258 -12.44 5.34 -16.73
N GLU A 259 -13.18 6.36 -17.16
CA GLU A 259 -13.59 6.55 -18.56
C GLU A 259 -12.41 6.86 -19.48
N GLU A 260 -11.43 7.65 -19.02
CA GLU A 260 -10.21 7.90 -19.80
C GLU A 260 -9.34 6.66 -19.91
N LYS A 261 -9.13 5.94 -18.81
CA LYS A 261 -8.38 4.69 -18.79
C LYS A 261 -9.04 3.63 -19.70
N GLN A 262 -10.36 3.52 -19.67
CA GLN A 262 -11.09 2.59 -20.54
C GLN A 262 -10.88 2.94 -22.02
N ARG A 263 -11.07 4.21 -22.40
CA ARG A 263 -10.80 4.68 -23.77
C ARG A 263 -9.35 4.42 -24.20
N LEU A 264 -8.41 4.66 -23.31
CA LEU A 264 -6.99 4.39 -23.57
C LEU A 264 -6.74 2.88 -23.73
N ARG A 265 -7.33 2.03 -22.89
CA ARG A 265 -7.22 0.57 -23.00
C ARG A 265 -7.78 0.07 -24.32
N ASP A 266 -8.96 0.52 -24.72
CA ASP A 266 -9.60 0.10 -25.97
C ASP A 266 -8.77 0.53 -27.19
N ASN A 267 -8.26 1.76 -27.18
CA ASN A 267 -7.35 2.26 -28.23
C ASN A 267 -6.05 1.45 -28.30
N VAL A 268 -5.42 1.17 -27.15
CA VAL A 268 -4.18 0.38 -27.10
C VAL A 268 -4.43 -1.05 -27.55
N LEU A 269 -5.54 -1.67 -27.15
CA LEU A 269 -5.91 -3.02 -27.60
C LEU A 269 -6.13 -3.08 -29.11
N ASP A 270 -6.90 -2.16 -29.70
CA ASP A 270 -7.09 -2.08 -31.15
C ASP A 270 -5.75 -1.93 -31.89
N MET A 271 -4.86 -1.07 -31.38
CA MET A 271 -3.52 -0.90 -31.93
C MET A 271 -2.70 -2.19 -31.85
N LEU A 272 -2.69 -2.88 -30.71
CA LEU A 272 -1.93 -4.13 -30.56
C LEU A 272 -2.49 -5.27 -31.42
N MET A 273 -3.81 -5.34 -31.62
CA MET A 273 -4.46 -6.31 -32.52
C MET A 273 -4.05 -6.12 -33.99
N ARG A 274 -3.72 -4.88 -34.40
CA ARG A 274 -3.25 -4.57 -35.76
C ARG A 274 -1.78 -4.91 -36.02
N GLY A 275 -1.05 -5.36 -35.00
CA GLY A 275 0.32 -5.88 -35.12
C GLY A 275 1.44 -4.88 -34.79
N SER A 276 2.68 -5.28 -35.09
CA SER A 276 3.90 -4.66 -34.55
C SER A 276 4.10 -3.18 -34.88
N TYR A 277 3.71 -2.73 -36.08
CA TYR A 277 3.81 -1.32 -36.49
C TYR A 277 3.07 -0.37 -35.52
N TYR A 278 1.94 -0.81 -34.97
CA TYR A 278 1.13 -0.02 -34.06
C TYR A 278 1.63 -0.11 -32.61
N ALA A 279 2.40 -1.15 -32.24
CA ALA A 279 3.07 -1.21 -30.95
C ALA A 279 4.11 -0.08 -30.77
N ASP A 280 4.76 0.33 -31.86
CA ASP A 280 5.71 1.45 -31.84
C ASP A 280 5.01 2.80 -31.65
N HIS A 281 3.76 2.92 -32.11
CA HIS A 281 2.94 4.11 -31.86
C HIS A 281 2.55 4.23 -30.39
N VAL A 282 2.23 3.12 -29.71
CA VAL A 282 1.96 3.12 -28.26
C VAL A 282 3.21 3.54 -27.47
N GLU A 283 4.40 3.09 -27.87
CA GLU A 283 5.66 3.56 -27.26
C GLU A 283 5.86 5.07 -27.46
N LEU A 284 5.54 5.59 -28.66
CA LEU A 284 5.61 7.02 -28.93
C LEU A 284 4.60 7.83 -28.11
N MET A 285 3.38 7.32 -27.91
CA MET A 285 2.38 7.90 -27.01
C MET A 285 2.96 8.04 -25.60
N TYR A 286 3.58 6.98 -25.08
CA TYR A 286 4.22 7.02 -23.78
C TYR A 286 5.32 8.08 -23.69
N LYS A 287 6.21 8.17 -24.70
CA LYS A 287 7.32 9.13 -24.68
C LYS A 287 6.84 10.58 -24.66
N ARG A 288 5.71 10.88 -25.30
CA ARG A 288 5.12 12.22 -25.39
C ARG A 288 4.19 12.58 -24.23
N ALA A 289 3.75 11.58 -23.46
CA ALA A 289 2.83 11.77 -22.34
C ALA A 289 3.49 12.50 -21.16
N ASP A 290 2.66 13.24 -20.41
CA ASP A 290 3.01 13.73 -19.08
C ASP A 290 3.11 12.57 -18.07
N ALA A 291 3.53 12.87 -16.85
CA ALA A 291 3.73 11.84 -15.81
C ALA A 291 2.45 11.04 -15.50
N ASN A 292 1.28 11.68 -15.50
CA ASN A 292 0.01 11.02 -15.16
C ASN A 292 -0.44 10.09 -16.29
N SER A 293 -0.37 10.58 -17.52
CA SER A 293 -0.68 9.76 -18.69
C SER A 293 0.31 8.62 -18.86
N LYS A 294 1.58 8.78 -18.43
CA LYS A 294 2.56 7.68 -18.37
C LYS A 294 2.17 6.62 -17.35
N ASP A 295 1.75 7.02 -16.15
CA ASP A 295 1.32 6.05 -15.14
C ASP A 295 0.05 5.31 -15.59
N MET A 296 -0.97 6.02 -16.08
CA MET A 296 -2.18 5.40 -16.63
C MET A 296 -1.85 4.44 -17.79
N LEU A 297 -0.97 4.82 -18.71
CA LEU A 297 -0.57 3.94 -19.81
C LEU A 297 0.19 2.70 -19.31
N ARG A 298 0.99 2.81 -18.25
CA ARG A 298 1.63 1.65 -17.61
C ARG A 298 0.60 0.75 -16.93
N VAL A 299 -0.40 1.31 -16.24
CA VAL A 299 -1.53 0.54 -15.68
C VAL A 299 -2.26 -0.20 -16.80
N VAL A 300 -2.63 0.47 -17.88
CA VAL A 300 -3.31 -0.13 -19.04
C VAL A 300 -2.48 -1.26 -19.65
N LEU A 301 -1.19 -1.02 -19.90
CA LEU A 301 -0.30 -2.04 -20.45
C LEU A 301 -0.15 -3.23 -19.49
N ALA A 302 0.00 -2.98 -18.19
CA ALA A 302 0.09 -4.04 -17.19
C ALA A 302 -1.21 -4.86 -17.10
N GLN A 303 -2.38 -4.21 -17.11
CA GLN A 303 -3.68 -4.86 -17.18
C GLN A 303 -3.79 -5.73 -18.43
N ILE A 304 -3.49 -5.19 -19.62
CA ILE A 304 -3.49 -5.98 -20.87
C ILE A 304 -2.55 -7.18 -20.78
N ALA A 305 -1.37 -7.01 -20.20
CA ALA A 305 -0.37 -8.08 -20.07
C ALA A 305 -0.82 -9.19 -19.10
N CYS A 306 -1.52 -8.83 -18.04
CA CYS A 306 -1.98 -9.73 -16.98
C CYS A 306 -3.37 -10.33 -17.23
N ASP A 307 -4.17 -9.74 -18.11
CA ASP A 307 -5.52 -10.16 -18.44
C ASP A 307 -5.53 -11.56 -19.10
N SER A 308 -6.10 -12.53 -18.38
CA SER A 308 -6.20 -13.93 -18.81
C SER A 308 -7.14 -14.14 -20.01
N ARG A 309 -8.01 -13.17 -20.32
CA ARG A 309 -8.93 -13.22 -21.47
C ARG A 309 -8.32 -12.64 -22.75
N VAL A 310 -7.21 -11.92 -22.64
CA VAL A 310 -6.49 -11.36 -23.79
C VAL A 310 -5.55 -12.40 -24.40
N GLU A 311 -5.49 -12.47 -25.74
CA GLU A 311 -4.63 -13.41 -26.45
C GLU A 311 -3.15 -13.23 -26.06
N GLN A 312 -2.43 -14.36 -25.88
CA GLN A 312 -1.03 -14.36 -25.42
C GLN A 312 -0.10 -13.49 -26.29
N THR A 313 -0.32 -13.45 -27.61
CA THR A 313 0.48 -12.63 -28.53
C THR A 313 0.36 -11.13 -28.25
N ILE A 314 -0.85 -10.67 -27.92
CA ILE A 314 -1.16 -9.28 -27.54
C ILE A 314 -0.57 -8.98 -26.16
N ARG A 315 -0.76 -9.88 -25.19
CA ARG A 315 -0.16 -9.77 -23.85
C ARG A 315 1.35 -9.57 -23.91
N MET A 316 2.03 -10.40 -24.73
CA MET A 316 3.48 -10.30 -24.91
C MET A 316 3.91 -9.01 -25.64
N SER A 317 3.07 -8.45 -26.51
CA SER A 317 3.34 -7.16 -27.14
C SER A 317 3.30 -6.02 -26.13
N SER A 318 2.35 -6.08 -25.17
CA SER A 318 2.32 -5.15 -24.04
C SER A 318 3.59 -5.22 -23.18
N VAL A 319 4.04 -6.43 -22.83
CA VAL A 319 5.30 -6.63 -22.07
C VAL A 319 6.49 -6.03 -22.80
N LYS A 320 6.61 -6.23 -24.12
CA LYS A 320 7.70 -5.63 -24.91
C LYS A 320 7.70 -4.11 -24.83
N ILE A 321 6.53 -3.48 -24.85
CA ILE A 321 6.42 -2.02 -24.70
C ILE A 321 6.86 -1.63 -23.28
N LEU A 322 6.34 -2.28 -22.24
CA LEU A 322 6.74 -2.03 -20.84
C LEU A 322 8.26 -2.14 -20.64
N THR A 323 8.91 -3.13 -21.27
CA THR A 323 10.37 -3.25 -21.29
C THR A 323 11.05 -2.06 -21.95
N ARG A 324 10.61 -1.67 -23.15
CA ARG A 324 11.21 -0.56 -23.91
C ARG A 324 11.09 0.79 -23.21
N VAL A 325 9.99 1.00 -22.48
CA VAL A 325 9.76 2.25 -21.73
C VAL A 325 10.39 2.26 -20.33
N GLY A 326 11.10 1.20 -19.95
CA GLY A 326 11.74 1.08 -18.65
C GLY A 326 10.75 1.08 -17.49
N ALA A 327 9.61 0.38 -17.66
CA ALA A 327 8.58 0.34 -16.63
C ALA A 327 9.10 -0.31 -15.35
N VAL A 328 8.87 0.35 -14.21
CA VAL A 328 9.42 -0.06 -12.91
C VAL A 328 8.77 -1.33 -12.36
N ASN A 329 7.50 -1.56 -12.71
CA ASN A 329 6.68 -2.73 -12.37
C ASN A 329 6.99 -3.97 -13.24
N LEU A 330 7.88 -3.88 -14.25
CA LEU A 330 8.13 -4.94 -15.22
C LEU A 330 8.46 -6.31 -14.59
N PRO A 331 9.31 -6.43 -13.54
CA PRO A 331 9.59 -7.73 -12.92
C PRO A 331 8.33 -8.43 -12.42
N ALA A 332 7.42 -7.66 -11.82
CA ALA A 332 6.15 -8.18 -11.30
C ALA A 332 5.21 -8.60 -12.45
N VAL A 333 5.10 -7.80 -13.51
CA VAL A 333 4.32 -8.15 -14.72
C VAL A 333 4.80 -9.46 -15.33
N ILE A 334 6.11 -9.63 -15.49
CA ILE A 334 6.70 -10.86 -16.04
C ILE A 334 6.39 -12.07 -15.14
N SER A 335 6.44 -11.88 -13.82
CA SER A 335 6.12 -12.95 -12.87
C SER A 335 4.67 -13.42 -13.00
N CYS A 336 3.72 -12.48 -13.12
CA CYS A 336 2.29 -12.78 -13.34
C CYS A 336 2.03 -13.64 -14.58
N ILE A 337 2.73 -13.34 -15.67
CA ILE A 337 2.51 -14.06 -16.94
C ILE A 337 3.03 -15.49 -16.86
N ARG A 338 4.17 -15.70 -16.16
CA ARG A 338 4.77 -17.02 -15.98
C ARG A 338 3.91 -17.96 -15.15
N THR A 339 3.16 -17.45 -14.19
CA THR A 339 2.26 -18.24 -13.33
C THR A 339 0.93 -18.55 -14.03
N ASN A 340 0.44 -17.64 -14.88
CA ASN A 340 -0.81 -17.80 -15.64
C ASN A 340 -0.65 -18.62 -16.94
N GLY A 341 0.55 -19.14 -17.23
CA GLY A 341 0.83 -19.94 -18.42
C GLY A 341 1.74 -21.11 -18.11
N SER A 342 1.23 -22.33 -18.29
CA SER A 342 2.05 -23.55 -18.36
C SER A 342 2.96 -23.52 -19.60
N SER A 343 4.04 -22.74 -19.55
CA SER A 343 5.33 -23.01 -20.22
C SER A 343 6.35 -21.92 -19.88
N PRO A 344 7.50 -22.28 -19.26
CA PRO A 344 8.57 -21.33 -19.00
C PRO A 344 9.31 -21.06 -20.31
N LEU A 345 9.27 -19.82 -20.81
CA LEU A 345 10.20 -19.38 -21.84
C LEU A 345 11.09 -18.25 -21.34
N SER A 346 12.38 -18.55 -21.42
CA SER A 346 13.52 -17.74 -21.04
C SER A 346 13.47 -16.35 -21.67
N ILE A 347 13.43 -15.31 -20.83
CA ILE A 347 13.86 -13.98 -21.24
C ILE A 347 15.36 -13.96 -20.95
N LYS A 348 16.18 -14.00 -22.00
CA LYS A 348 17.64 -13.85 -21.88
C LYS A 348 17.92 -12.51 -21.20
N LYS A 349 18.78 -12.57 -20.18
CA LYS A 349 19.31 -11.43 -19.41
C LYS A 349 19.92 -10.37 -20.29
#